data_AF-A0A2V6Z8H2-F1
#
_entry.id   AF-A0A2V6Z8H2-F1
#
_cell.length_a   1.000
_cell.length_b   1.000
_cell.length_c   1.000
_cell.angle_alpha   90.00
_cell.angle_beta   90.00
_cell.angle_gamma   90.00
#
_symmetry.space_group_name_H-M   'P 1'
#
loop_
_entity.id
_entity.type
_entity.pdbx_description
1 polymer ?
#
loop_
_entity_poly.entity_id
_entity_poly.type
_entity_poly.pdbx_seq_one_letter_code
_entity_poly.pdbx_strand_id
1 'polypeptide(L)' 'MLTRGAQTRGAQCLLVLSLLLWSGAARAQTKMTIATGVDPVFSAYYVAQQEGLFKKHGLDVRINTGPSGSAMVSFL' A
#
# COMPACT_ATOMS: atom_id res chain seq x y z
N MET A 1 48.12 -13.38 19.86
CA MET A 1 46.95 -13.76 19.04
C MET A 1 45.73 -13.93 19.96
N LEU A 2 44.92 -12.90 20.27
CA LEU A 2 43.64 -13.10 21.00
C LEU A 2 42.62 -11.93 20.99
N THR A 3 42.80 -10.87 20.20
CA THR A 3 41.90 -9.69 20.24
C THR A 3 40.89 -9.57 19.09
N ARG A 4 40.82 -10.53 18.15
CA ARG A 4 39.94 -10.44 16.95
C ARG A 4 38.45 -10.72 17.18
N GLY A 5 38.05 -11.27 18.33
CA GLY A 5 36.67 -11.75 18.56
C GLY A 5 35.62 -10.69 18.91
N ALA A 6 36.04 -9.56 19.50
CA ALA A 6 35.12 -8.48 19.89
C ALA A 6 34.80 -7.51 18.73
N GLN A 7 35.78 -7.28 17.84
CA GLN A 7 35.68 -6.36 16.71
C GLN A 7 34.69 -6.84 15.64
N THR A 8 34.61 -8.16 15.41
CA THR A 8 33.70 -8.79 14.43
C THR A 8 32.24 -8.74 14.87
N ARG A 9 31.94 -8.78 16.17
CA ARG A 9 30.56 -8.69 16.69
C ARG A 9 29.95 -7.29 16.53
N GLY A 10 30.74 -6.24 16.80
CA GLY A 10 30.30 -4.86 16.59
C GLY A 10 30.01 -4.54 15.13
N ALA A 11 30.87 -5.01 14.22
CA ALA A 11 30.68 -4.87 12.78
C ALA A 11 29.45 -5.63 12.28
N GLN A 12 29.19 -6.83 12.80
CA GLN A 12 27.98 -7.61 12.47
C GLN A 12 26.69 -6.93 12.96
N CYS A 13 26.68 -6.38 14.18
CA CYS A 13 25.51 -5.64 14.68
C CYS A 13 25.21 -4.40 13.83
N LEU A 14 26.24 -3.67 13.42
CA LEU A 14 26.07 -2.50 12.55
C LEU A 14 25.54 -2.87 11.16
N LEU A 15 26.01 -3.99 10.59
CA LEU A 15 25.50 -4.54 9.34
C LEU A 15 24.02 -4.93 9.45
N VAL A 16 23.64 -5.65 10.51
CA VAL A 16 22.23 -6.05 10.72
C VAL A 16 21.33 -4.82 10.91
N LEU A 17 21.79 -3.81 11.67
CA LEU A 17 21.02 -2.59 11.89
C LEU A 17 20.85 -1.79 10.60
N SER A 18 21.88 -1.73 9.76
CA SER A 18 21.80 -1.05 8.46
C SER A 18 20.93 -1.81 7.45
N LEU A 19 20.91 -3.15 7.46
CA LEU A 19 19.96 -3.93 6.65
C LEU A 19 18.49 -3.77 7.11
N LEU A 20 18.26 -3.66 8.43
CA LEU A 20 16.91 -3.40 8.97
C LEU A 20 16.42 -2.00 8.60
N LEU A 21 17.30 -1.00 8.61
CA LEU A 21 17.00 0.35 8.15
C LEU A 21 16.82 0.44 6.62
N TRP A 22 17.50 -0.42 5.86
CA TRP A 22 17.35 -0.54 4.41
C TRP A 22 16.09 -1.29 4.00
N SER A 23 15.48 -2.05 4.91
CA SER A 23 14.18 -2.69 4.69
C SER A 23 13.08 -1.62 4.68
N GLY A 24 13.15 -0.71 3.70
CA GLY A 24 12.16 0.30 3.43
C GLY A 24 10.82 -0.40 3.33
N ALA A 25 9.88 0.06 4.16
CA ALA A 25 8.53 -0.46 4.16
C ALA A 25 8.06 -0.57 2.71
N ALA A 26 7.88 -1.80 2.22
CA ALA A 26 7.20 -2.03 0.96
C ALA A 26 5.86 -1.32 1.10
N ARG A 27 5.73 -0.13 0.49
CA ARG A 27 4.51 0.66 0.62
C ARG A 27 3.47 -0.06 -0.21
N ALA A 28 2.61 -0.82 0.47
CA ALA A 28 1.44 -1.42 -0.16
C ALA A 28 0.74 -0.33 -0.97
N GLN A 29 0.32 -0.64 -2.19
CA GLN A 29 -0.42 0.32 -3.01
C GLN A 29 -1.75 0.62 -2.32
N THR A 30 -1.82 1.76 -1.65
CA THR A 30 -3.01 2.19 -0.91
C THR A 30 -3.96 3.02 -1.76
N LYS A 31 -3.43 3.63 -2.83
CA LYS A 31 -4.21 4.44 -3.76
C LYS A 31 -4.82 3.55 -4.85
N MET A 32 -6.14 3.56 -4.98
CA MET A 32 -6.86 2.80 -6.00
C MET A 32 -8.06 3.54 -6.56
N THR A 33 -8.40 3.24 -7.81
CA THR A 33 -9.66 3.68 -8.43
C THR A 33 -10.56 2.47 -8.64
N ILE A 34 -11.80 2.56 -8.18
CA ILE A 34 -12.85 1.59 -8.50
C ILE A 34 -13.71 2.17 -9.61
N ALA A 35 -13.73 1.50 -10.76
CA ALA A 35 -14.62 1.80 -11.86
C ALA A 35 -16.00 1.16 -11.63
N THR A 36 -17.08 1.95 -11.61
CA THR A 36 -18.44 1.44 -11.41
C THR A 36 -19.42 1.98 -12.45
N GLY A 37 -20.40 1.18 -12.86
CA GLY A 37 -21.57 1.69 -13.60
C GLY A 37 -22.60 2.37 -12.69
N VAL A 38 -23.72 2.79 -13.26
CA VAL A 38 -24.87 3.36 -12.51
C VAL A 38 -25.83 2.28 -11.95
N ASP A 39 -25.47 1.01 -12.09
CA ASP A 39 -26.28 -0.11 -11.62
C ASP A 39 -26.25 -0.23 -10.08
N PRO A 40 -27.40 -0.50 -9.41
CA PRO A 40 -27.47 -0.64 -7.95
C PRO A 40 -26.58 -1.74 -7.36
N VAL A 41 -26.12 -2.72 -8.15
CA VAL A 41 -25.19 -3.77 -7.71
C VAL A 41 -23.88 -3.19 -7.15
N PHE A 42 -23.49 -1.99 -7.56
CA PHE A 42 -22.28 -1.31 -7.10
C PHE A 42 -22.45 -0.53 -5.79
N SER A 43 -23.66 -0.50 -5.21
CA SER A 43 -23.99 0.27 -3.99
C SER A 43 -23.06 -0.02 -2.80
N ALA A 44 -22.57 -1.25 -2.67
CA ALA A 44 -21.67 -1.65 -1.59
C ALA A 44 -20.40 -0.76 -1.52
N TYR A 45 -19.85 -0.33 -2.67
CA TYR A 45 -18.67 0.53 -2.70
C TYR A 45 -18.96 1.94 -2.17
N TYR A 46 -20.13 2.48 -2.52
CA TYR A 46 -20.57 3.80 -2.07
C TYR A 46 -20.87 3.80 -0.57
N VAL A 47 -21.53 2.76 -0.07
CA VAL A 47 -21.75 2.58 1.38
C VAL A 47 -20.41 2.47 2.10
N ALA A 48 -19.49 1.65 1.62
CA ALA A 48 -18.16 1.51 2.23
C ALA A 48 -17.36 2.83 2.24
N GLN A 49 -17.51 3.67 1.21
CA GLN A 49 -16.90 5.00 1.18
C GLN A 49 -17.56 5.96 2.17
N GLN A 50 -18.90 5.99 2.23
CA GLN A 50 -19.66 6.83 3.15
C GLN A 50 -19.39 6.48 4.61
N GLU A 51 -19.33 5.19 4.93
CA GLU A 51 -19.01 4.66 6.27
C GLU A 51 -17.51 4.73 6.59
N GLY A 52 -16.68 5.25 5.68
CA GLY A 52 -15.25 5.45 5.89
C GLY A 52 -14.44 4.15 6.01
N LEU A 53 -14.99 3.01 5.59
CA LEU A 53 -14.35 1.69 5.73
C LEU A 53 -13.00 1.62 5.01
N PHE A 54 -12.90 2.20 3.82
CA PHE A 54 -11.63 2.24 3.09
C PHE A 54 -10.54 2.97 3.86
N LYS A 55 -10.85 4.16 4.38
CA LYS A 55 -9.90 4.96 5.18
C LYS A 55 -9.50 4.25 6.46
N LYS A 56 -10.46 3.59 7.13
CA LYS A 56 -10.20 2.76 8.33
C LYS A 56 -9.18 1.66 8.06
N HIS A 57 -9.10 1.17 6.82
CA HIS A 57 -8.14 0.14 6.39
C HIS A 57 -6.94 0.72 5.63
N GLY A 58 -6.70 2.03 5.69
CA GLY A 58 -5.54 2.68 5.06
C GLY A 58 -5.60 2.75 3.54
N LEU A 59 -6.78 2.57 2.94
CA LEU A 59 -6.99 2.65 1.49
C LEU A 59 -7.48 4.05 1.10
N ASP A 60 -6.81 4.65 0.11
CA ASP A 60 -7.20 5.87 -0.58
C ASP A 60 -7.96 5.50 -1.86
N VAL A 61 -9.28 5.39 -1.73
CA VAL A 61 -10.17 4.91 -2.79
C VAL A 61 -10.89 6.08 -3.44
N ARG A 62 -10.78 6.14 -4.77
CA ARG A 62 -11.64 6.97 -5.64
C ARG A 62 -12.63 6.08 -6.38
N ILE A 63 -13.92 6.34 -6.24
CA ILE A 63 -14.94 5.72 -7.08
C ILE A 63 -15.11 6.57 -8.34
N ASN A 64 -15.06 5.95 -9.51
CA ASN A 64 -15.17 6.60 -10.80
C ASN A 64 -16.29 5.94 -11.60
N THR A 65 -17.21 6.76 -12.09
CA THR A 65 -18.35 6.33 -12.91
C THR A 65 -18.31 7.04 -14.25
N GLY A 66 -18.64 6.32 -15.31
CA GLY A 66 -18.60 6.86 -16.66
C GLY A 66 -19.54 6.09 -17.61
N PRO A 67 -19.74 6.61 -18.83
CA PRO A 67 -20.67 6.02 -19.80
C PRO A 67 -20.22 4.66 -20.35
N SER A 68 -18.96 4.26 -20.14
CA SER A 68 -18.39 2.99 -20.61
C SER A 68 -17.23 2.52 -19.73
N GLY A 69 -16.92 1.21 -19.76
CA GLY A 69 -15.77 0.63 -19.05
C GLY A 69 -14.44 1.29 -19.38
N SER A 70 -14.22 1.61 -20.66
CA SER A 70 -13.02 2.28 -21.15
C SER A 70 -12.90 3.74 -20.70
N ALA A 71 -14.00 4.41 -20.39
CA ALA A 71 -13.98 5.76 -19.82
C ALA A 71 -13.62 5.75 -18.31
N MET A 72 -13.71 4.60 -17.64
CA MET A 72 -13.58 4.49 -16.19
C MET A 72 -12.19 4.04 -15.72
N VAL A 73 -11.37 3.48 -16.61
CA VAL A 73 -10.01 3.01 -16.32
C VAL A 73 -9.02 3.77 -17.19
N SER A 74 -8.00 4.37 -16.59
CA SER A 74 -6.90 4.98 -17.37
C SER A 74 -6.07 3.89 -18.02
N PHE A 75 -5.89 3.97 -19.33
CA PHE A 75 -4.79 3.28 -20.01
C PHE A 75 -3.49 3.99 -19.62
N LEU A 76 -2.51 3.19 -19.17
CA LEU A 76 -1.19 3.62 -18.72
C LEU A 76 -0.48 4.51 -19.72
#